data_AF-A0A523IFB0-F1
#
_entry.id   AF-A0A523IFB0-F1
#
_cell.length_a   1.000
_cell.length_b   1.000
_cell.length_c   1.000
_cell.angle_alpha   90.00
_cell.angle_beta   90.00
_cell.angle_gamma   90.00
#
_symmetry.space_group_name_H-M   'P 1'
#
loop_
_entity.id
_entity.type
_entity.pdbx_description
1 polymer ?
#
loop_
_entity_poly.entity_id
_entity_poly.type
_entity_poly.pdbx_seq_one_letter_code
_entity_poly.pdbx_strand_id
1 'polypeptide(L)' 'KKGEEVIISKYNKPVVKLVLIEELKSKRRLNTAKGLVVMSEDFDRPLDDFEDYTN' A
#
# COMPACT_ATOMS: atom_id res chain seq x y z
N LYS A 1 7.25 21.80 7.30
CA LYS A 1 8.26 21.29 8.26
C LYS A 1 9.58 21.22 7.52
N LYS A 2 10.68 21.77 8.03
CA LYS A 2 12.00 21.57 7.41
C LYS A 2 12.41 20.12 7.68
N GLY A 3 12.57 19.31 6.65
CA GLY A 3 13.08 17.94 6.79
C GLY A 3 14.56 17.99 7.17
N GLU A 4 14.98 17.06 8.03
CA GLU A 4 16.40 16.88 8.35
C GLU A 4 17.07 16.11 7.21
N GLU A 5 18.23 16.59 6.75
CA GLU A 5 19.08 15.83 5.83
C GLU A 5 20.03 14.96 6.63
N VAL A 6 20.06 13.65 6.33
CA VAL A 6 20.94 12.70 7.00
C VAL A 6 21.91 12.10 5.98
N ILE A 7 23.22 12.19 6.27
CA ILE A 7 24.28 11.60 5.44
C ILE A 7 24.82 10.37 6.15
N ILE A 8 24.69 9.20 5.51
CA ILE A 8 25.28 7.95 5.98
C ILE A 8 26.61 7.74 5.25
N SER A 9 27.69 7.59 6.02
CA SER A 9 29.05 7.44 5.50
C SER A 9 29.63 6.06 5.81
N LYS A 10 30.43 5.52 4.89
CA LYS A 10 31.25 4.32 5.09
C LYS A 10 32.72 4.70 4.91
N TYR A 11 33.58 4.41 5.89
CA TYR A 11 34.99 4.82 5.88
C TYR A 11 35.19 6.33 5.65
N ASN A 12 34.40 7.17 6.34
CA ASN A 12 34.38 8.64 6.17
C ASN A 12 34.05 9.12 4.75
N LYS A 13 33.53 8.24 3.89
CA LYS A 13 33.03 8.61 2.56
C LYS A 13 31.51 8.58 2.59
N PRO A 14 30.82 9.67 2.19
CA PRO A 14 29.37 9.67 2.11
C PRO A 14 28.92 8.67 1.04
N VAL A 15 28.03 7.76 1.41
CA VAL A 15 27.52 6.71 0.50
C VAL A 15 26.02 6.80 0.26
N VAL A 16 25.27 7.38 1.19
CA VAL A 16 23.82 7.57 1.07
C VAL A 16 23.43 8.93 1.64
N LYS A 17 22.49 9.60 0.99
CA LYS A 17 21.79 10.78 1.51
C LYS A 17 20.31 10.44 1.69
N LEU A 18 19.83 10.54 2.92
CA LEU A 18 18.40 10.48 3.22
C LEU A 18 17.86 11.90 3.23
N VAL A 19 16.84 12.13 2.43
CA VAL A 19 16.11 13.39 2.38
C VAL A 19 14.64 13.13 2.65
N LEU A 20 13.96 14.09 3.26
CA LEU A 20 12.51 14.06 3.35
C LEU A 20 11.93 14.16 1.95
N ILE A 21 11.19 13.14 1.53
CA ILE A 21 10.30 13.26 0.39
C ILE A 21 8.99 13.84 0.94
N GLU A 22 8.55 14.98 0.42
CA GLU A 22 7.21 15.46 0.73
C GLU A 22 6.22 14.42 0.22
N GLU A 23 5.52 13.74 1.14
CA GLU A 23 4.42 12.88 0.76
C GLU A 23 3.37 13.73 0.03
N LEU A 24 3.35 13.63 -1.29
CA LEU A 24 2.16 13.88 -2.08
C LEU A 24 1.15 12.80 -1.70
N LYS A 25 0.54 12.94 -0.52
CA LYS A 25 -0.61 12.13 -0.14
C LYS A 25 -1.65 12.39 -1.20
N SER A 26 -1.79 11.44 -2.13
CA SER A 26 -2.87 11.47 -3.10
C SER A 26 -4.16 11.62 -2.31
N LYS A 27 -4.94 12.66 -2.61
CA LYS A 27 -6.23 12.85 -1.96
C LYS A 27 -7.07 11.63 -2.28
N ARG A 28 -7.44 10.85 -1.25
CA ARG A 28 -8.31 9.69 -1.43
C ARG A 28 -9.61 10.15 -2.08
N ARG A 29 -9.93 9.59 -3.24
CA ARG A 29 -11.21 9.79 -3.92
C ARG A 29 -12.13 8.63 -3.55
N LEU A 30 -13.22 8.93 -2.84
CA LEU A 30 -14.27 7.95 -2.54
C LEU A 30 -15.18 7.77 -3.76
N ASN A 31 -15.97 6.69 -3.77
CA ASN A 31 -16.98 6.39 -4.80
C ASN A 31 -16.45 6.22 -6.24
N THR A 32 -15.16 5.97 -6.43
CA THR A 32 -14.55 5.83 -7.77
C THR A 32 -15.06 4.64 -8.57
N ALA A 33 -15.60 3.61 -7.91
CA ALA A 33 -16.14 2.41 -8.53
C ALA A 33 -17.64 2.21 -8.26
N LYS A 34 -18.35 3.26 -7.82
CA LYS A 34 -19.78 3.15 -7.47
C LYS A 34 -20.58 2.72 -8.70
N GLY A 35 -21.30 1.61 -8.59
CA GLY A 35 -22.14 1.06 -9.66
C GLY A 35 -21.37 0.35 -10.79
N LEU A 36 -20.04 0.24 -10.68
CA LEU A 36 -19.21 -0.47 -11.67
C LEU A 36 -18.90 -1.92 -11.27
N VAL A 37 -19.13 -2.27 -10.00
CA VAL A 37 -18.88 -3.61 -9.47
C VAL A 37 -20.20 -4.35 -9.36
N VAL A 38 -20.28 -5.52 -9.99
CA VAL A 38 -21.39 -6.47 -9.88
C VAL A 38 -20.86 -7.70 -9.17
N MET A 39 -21.54 -8.14 -8.11
CA MET A 39 -21.23 -9.39 -7.41
C MET A 39 -22.19 -10.48 -7.88
N SER A 40 -21.67 -11.71 -8.00
CA SER A 40 -22.51 -12.88 -8.23
C SER A 40 -23.34 -13.19 -6.98
N GLU A 41 -24.50 -13.84 -7.16
CA GLU A 41 -25.37 -14.25 -6.04
C GLU A 41 -24.70 -15.27 -5.11
N ASP A 42 -23.72 -16.02 -5.64
CA ASP A 42 -22.96 -17.04 -4.92
C ASP A 42 -21.58 -16.58 -4.46
N PHE A 43 -21.29 -15.27 -4.45
CA PHE A 43 -19.96 -14.73 -4.10
C PHE A 43 -19.48 -15.19 -2.71
N ASP A 44 -20.38 -15.29 -1.75
CA ASP A 44 -20.06 -15.72 -0.39
C ASP A 44 -19.95 -17.25 -0.24
N ARG A 45 -20.20 -18.02 -1.32
CA ARG A 45 -20.06 -19.48 -1.29
C ARG A 45 -18.59 -19.86 -1.12
N PRO A 46 -18.28 -20.84 -0.26
CA PRO A 46 -16.93 -21.40 -0.21
C PRO A 46 -16.46 -21.89 -1.58
N LEU A 47 -15.16 -21.77 -1.82
CA LEU A 47 -14.51 -22.40 -2.95
C LEU A 47 -14.42 -23.90 -2.69
N ASP A 48 -14.75 -24.70 -3.70
CA ASP A 48 -14.78 -26.16 -3.60
C ASP A 48 -13.40 -26.73 -3.14
N ASP A 49 -12.29 -26.11 -3.56
CA ASP A 49 -10.93 -26.49 -3.15
C ASP A 49 -10.60 -26.18 -1.66
N PHE A 50 -11.48 -25.51 -0.93
CA PHE A 50 -11.26 -25.07 0.46
C PHE A 50 -12.12 -25.84 1.47
N GLU A 51 -12.79 -26.92 1.07
CA GLU A 51 -13.61 -27.75 1.96
C GLU A 51 -12.84 -28.20 3.22
N ASP A 52 -11.58 -28.60 3.08
CA ASP A 52 -10.71 -29.07 4.17
C ASP A 52 -10.46 -28.03 5.28
N TYR A 53 -10.76 -26.75 5.06
CA TYR A 53 -10.48 -25.63 5.98
C TYR A 53 -11.72 -25.10 6.72
N THR A 54 -12.87 -25.76 6.61
CA THR A 54 -14.13 -25.30 7.23
C THR A 54 -14.44 -25.86 8.63
N ASN A 55 -13.47 -26.55 9.27
CA ASN A 55 -13.58 -27.12 10.63
C ASN A 55 -12.70 -26.42 11.67
#